data_AF-A0A7V9UJK6-F1
#
_entry.id   AF-A0A7V9UJK6-F1
#
_cell.length_a   1.000
_cell.length_b   1.000
_cell.length_c   1.000
_cell.angle_alpha   90.00
_cell.angle_beta   90.00
_cell.angle_gamma   90.00
#
_symmetry.space_group_name_H-M   'P 1'
#
loop_
_entity.id
_entity.type
_entity.pdbx_description
1 polymer ?
#
loop_
_entity_poly.entity_id
_entity_poly.type
_entity_poly.pdbx_seq_one_letter_code
_entity_poly.pdbx_strand_id
1 'polypeptide(L)'
;MLVANGNSELSEKDFIHEEYGRNPFPFWGWLIAVLGFSLLFSLALSKYTAVLSDQYADSPFLRVTNREISLFLWQNPNHMRAHVKSKNGYLPAFQYAEKIGLNPEYADDYVQAPPELLFLYHTWHRLLSDEFPIRAISAEEFQVFLEDVEEWQPRYWNQAPKEYVHLTEDLGSYGKKNLNLLPAEILPIRVRQAFIGWKNYFYEGDKINEMVVAENELEKFIKQYPHYARNYWRNIAGDSYLKTFTLKGPAEPVLSEQIAPFLRVALFNEQKGEK
;
A
#
# COMPACT_ATOMS: atom_id res chain seq x y z
N MET A 1 -9.58 -96.64 10.43
CA MET A 1 -8.11 -96.55 10.58
C MET A 1 -7.70 -95.17 10.09
N LEU A 2 -7.20 -94.33 11.00
CA LEU A 2 -6.66 -93.01 10.69
C LEU A 2 -5.32 -93.16 9.96
N VAL A 3 -5.14 -92.49 8.83
CA VAL A 3 -3.83 -92.05 8.35
C VAL A 3 -4.00 -90.62 7.84
N ALA A 4 -3.28 -89.71 8.49
CA ALA A 4 -3.18 -88.30 8.18
C ALA A 4 -2.13 -88.05 7.08
N ASN A 5 -2.08 -86.78 6.65
CA ASN A 5 -1.01 -86.08 5.92
C ASN A 5 -1.17 -86.05 4.39
N GLY A 6 -1.04 -84.92 3.70
CA GLY A 6 -0.44 -83.66 4.12
C GLY A 6 -1.14 -82.47 3.49
N ASN A 7 -1.52 -81.51 4.33
CA ASN A 7 -1.54 -80.12 3.90
C ASN A 7 -0.08 -79.76 3.57
N SER A 8 0.24 -79.64 2.29
CA SER A 8 1.42 -78.91 1.87
C SER A 8 1.17 -77.44 2.21
N GLU A 9 1.62 -77.01 3.39
CA GLU A 9 1.74 -75.59 3.70
C GLU A 9 2.60 -74.95 2.62
N LEU A 10 2.04 -73.92 1.97
CA LEU A 10 2.78 -73.10 1.01
C LEU A 10 4.01 -72.55 1.73
N SER A 11 5.20 -72.89 1.23
CA SER A 11 6.46 -72.47 1.83
C SER A 11 6.67 -70.98 1.49
N GLU A 12 7.25 -70.19 2.40
CA GLU A 12 7.63 -68.78 2.15
C GLU A 12 8.42 -68.58 0.85
N LYS A 13 9.11 -69.63 0.39
CA LYS A 13 9.86 -69.64 -0.88
C LYS A 13 8.96 -69.57 -2.12
N ASP A 14 7.68 -69.94 -2.02
CA ASP A 14 6.70 -69.87 -3.10
C ASP A 14 6.07 -68.45 -3.23
N PHE A 15 6.30 -67.59 -2.24
CA PHE A 15 5.81 -66.20 -2.23
C PHE A 15 6.84 -65.17 -2.69
N ILE A 16 8.08 -65.59 -2.99
CA ILE A 16 9.15 -64.68 -3.44
C ILE A 16 9.53 -65.03 -4.87
N HIS A 17 8.61 -64.76 -5.79
CA HIS A 17 8.92 -64.62 -7.21
C HIS A 17 8.58 -63.21 -7.67
N GLU A 18 9.29 -62.25 -7.10
CA GLU A 18 9.47 -60.93 -7.72
C GLU A 18 10.94 -60.55 -7.60
N GLU A 19 11.81 -61.30 -8.30
CA GLU A 19 13.01 -60.67 -8.87
C GLU A 19 12.54 -59.70 -9.95
N TYR A 20 11.89 -58.59 -9.54
CA TYR A 20 11.94 -57.38 -10.32
C TYR A 20 13.41 -57.03 -10.41
N GLY A 21 14.05 -57.41 -11.51
CA GLY A 21 15.30 -56.78 -11.93
C GLY A 21 15.02 -55.29 -11.91
N ARG A 22 15.40 -54.62 -10.81
CA ARG A 22 15.23 -53.18 -10.61
C ARG A 22 16.17 -52.53 -11.58
N ASN A 23 15.77 -52.47 -12.85
CA ASN A 23 16.42 -51.66 -13.83
C ASN A 23 16.23 -50.21 -13.34
N PRO A 24 17.28 -49.51 -12.87
CA PRO A 24 17.11 -48.17 -12.35
C PRO A 24 16.91 -47.16 -13.50
N PHE A 25 17.15 -47.57 -14.75
CA PHE A 25 17.00 -46.73 -15.94
C PHE A 25 15.64 -46.05 -16.09
N PRO A 26 14.48 -46.73 -15.95
CA PRO A 26 13.18 -46.05 -15.99
C PRO A 26 13.06 -44.94 -14.94
N PHE A 27 13.55 -45.15 -13.72
CA PHE A 27 13.52 -44.12 -12.67
C PHE A 27 14.40 -42.91 -13.04
N TRP A 28 15.64 -43.14 -13.45
CA TRP A 28 16.56 -42.06 -13.85
C TRP A 28 16.10 -41.33 -15.13
N GLY A 29 15.49 -42.05 -16.07
CA GLY A 29 14.89 -41.47 -17.28
C GLY A 29 13.74 -40.54 -16.94
N TRP A 30 12.83 -40.95 -16.05
CA TRP A 30 11.74 -40.10 -15.57
C TRP A 30 12.25 -38.90 -14.76
N LEU A 31 13.26 -39.09 -13.91
CA LEU A 31 13.84 -38.00 -13.13
C LEU A 31 14.47 -36.94 -14.04
N ILE A 32 15.24 -37.34 -15.06
CA ILE A 32 15.82 -36.41 -16.04
C ILE A 32 14.72 -35.71 -16.85
N ALA A 33 13.67 -36.44 -17.25
CA ALA A 33 12.54 -35.85 -17.96
C ALA A 33 11.80 -34.81 -17.12
N VAL A 34 11.54 -35.09 -15.84
CA VAL A 34 10.90 -34.14 -14.91
C VAL A 34 11.80 -32.95 -14.65
N LEU A 35 13.09 -33.15 -14.36
CA LEU A 35 14.04 -32.06 -14.13
C LEU A 35 14.19 -31.18 -15.38
N GLY A 36 14.29 -31.80 -16.56
CA GLY A 36 14.35 -31.09 -17.84
C GLY A 36 13.08 -30.28 -18.09
N PHE A 37 11.90 -30.87 -17.84
CA PHE A 37 10.62 -30.18 -17.97
C PHE A 37 10.49 -29.03 -16.96
N SER A 38 10.84 -29.24 -15.69
CA SER A 38 10.84 -28.19 -14.66
C SER A 38 11.79 -27.05 -15.01
N LEU A 39 13.00 -27.36 -15.51
CA LEU A 39 13.95 -26.34 -15.93
C LEU A 39 13.42 -25.54 -17.12
N LEU A 40 12.88 -26.21 -18.14
CA LEU A 40 12.27 -25.55 -19.31
C LEU A 40 11.07 -24.70 -18.90
N PHE A 41 10.23 -25.21 -18.00
CA PHE A 41 9.06 -24.49 -17.49
C PHE A 41 9.49 -23.26 -16.68
N SER A 42 10.48 -23.37 -15.79
CA SER A 42 11.04 -22.24 -15.04
C SER A 42 11.68 -21.19 -15.96
N LEU A 43 12.42 -21.61 -16.99
CA LEU A 43 13.01 -20.70 -17.99
C LEU A 43 11.93 -20.00 -18.83
N ALA A 44 10.90 -20.73 -19.26
CA ALA A 44 9.77 -20.15 -19.99
C ALA A 44 8.99 -19.17 -19.13
N LEU A 45 8.71 -19.53 -17.87
CA LEU A 45 8.03 -18.65 -16.91
C LEU A 45 8.88 -17.41 -16.62
N SER A 46 10.18 -17.56 -16.40
CA SER A 46 11.11 -16.44 -16.17
C SER A 46 11.20 -15.50 -17.37
N LYS A 47 11.23 -16.02 -18.61
CA LYS A 47 11.19 -15.18 -19.81
C LYS A 47 9.85 -14.47 -19.97
N TYR A 48 8.74 -15.18 -19.73
CA TYR A 48 7.41 -14.61 -19.80
C TYR A 48 7.21 -13.49 -18.78
N THR A 49 7.67 -13.70 -17.54
CA THR A 49 7.62 -12.68 -16.49
C THR A 49 8.56 -11.52 -16.79
N ALA A 50 9.73 -11.75 -17.41
CA ALA A 50 10.62 -10.68 -17.86
C ALA A 50 10.01 -9.83 -18.98
N VAL A 51 9.37 -10.44 -19.99
CA VAL A 51 8.70 -9.71 -21.07
C VAL A 51 7.48 -8.93 -20.57
N LEU A 52 6.68 -9.54 -19.69
CA LEU A 52 5.62 -8.80 -19.00
C LEU A 52 6.23 -7.67 -18.17
N SER A 53 7.28 -7.92 -17.39
CA SER A 53 7.96 -6.88 -16.62
C SER A 53 8.44 -5.72 -17.50
N ASP A 54 9.00 -5.98 -18.68
CA ASP A 54 9.42 -4.95 -19.65
C ASP A 54 8.22 -4.18 -20.21
N GLN A 55 7.15 -4.87 -20.63
CA GLN A 55 5.93 -4.22 -21.13
C GLN A 55 5.23 -3.39 -20.04
N TYR A 56 5.30 -3.85 -18.79
CA TYR A 56 4.81 -3.12 -17.63
C TYR A 56 5.74 -1.96 -17.29
N ALA A 57 7.06 -2.14 -17.45
CA ALA A 57 8.06 -1.11 -17.23
C ALA A 57 7.91 0.05 -18.20
N ASP A 58 7.36 -0.13 -19.40
CA ASP A 58 7.11 0.96 -20.36
C ASP A 58 5.88 1.82 -20.05
N SER A 59 5.00 1.41 -19.13
CA SER A 59 3.78 2.16 -18.81
C SER A 59 4.00 3.13 -17.65
N PRO A 60 3.88 4.47 -17.85
CA PRO A 60 3.94 5.44 -16.76
C PRO A 60 2.90 5.18 -15.66
N PHE A 61 1.78 4.53 -16.01
CA PHE A 61 0.73 4.16 -15.06
C PHE A 61 1.22 3.12 -14.02
N LEU A 62 2.14 2.25 -14.39
CA LEU A 62 2.66 1.17 -13.54
C LEU A 62 3.92 1.57 -12.77
N ARG A 63 4.55 2.69 -13.17
CA ARG A 63 5.73 3.27 -12.50
C ARG A 63 5.32 4.05 -11.25
N VAL A 64 4.78 3.36 -10.26
CA VAL A 64 4.48 3.91 -8.93
C VAL A 64 5.27 3.12 -7.92
N THR A 65 6.07 3.80 -7.10
CA THR A 65 6.86 3.16 -6.04
C THR A 65 6.02 2.85 -4.81
N ASN A 66 6.50 1.94 -3.96
CA ASN A 66 5.82 1.67 -2.68
C ASN A 66 5.77 2.91 -1.77
N ARG A 67 6.80 3.77 -1.81
CA ARG A 67 6.84 5.06 -1.11
C ARG A 67 5.76 6.00 -1.62
N GLU A 68 5.62 6.15 -2.94
CA GLU A 68 4.62 7.01 -3.55
C GLU A 68 3.19 6.56 -3.23
N ILE A 69 2.90 5.27 -3.41
CA ILE A 69 1.56 4.76 -3.11
C ILE A 69 1.24 4.83 -1.62
N SER A 70 2.25 4.79 -0.72
CA SER A 70 2.02 4.96 0.72
C SER A 70 1.32 6.28 1.04
N LEU A 71 1.68 7.37 0.35
CA LEU A 71 1.07 8.69 0.53
C LEU A 71 -0.45 8.67 0.33
N PHE A 72 -0.88 7.93 -0.69
CA PHE A 72 -2.30 7.71 -0.98
C PHE A 72 -2.95 6.80 0.05
N LEU A 73 -2.28 5.69 0.42
CA LEU A 73 -2.82 4.69 1.33
C LEU A 73 -3.04 5.24 2.74
N TRP A 74 -2.13 6.07 3.26
CA TRP A 74 -2.30 6.72 4.56
C TRP A 74 -3.55 7.59 4.63
N GLN A 75 -3.98 8.18 3.50
CA GLN A 75 -5.19 8.99 3.40
C GLN A 75 -6.43 8.18 3.06
N ASN A 76 -6.26 6.97 2.53
CA ASN A 76 -7.33 6.10 2.09
C ASN A 76 -7.15 4.69 2.70
N PRO A 77 -7.28 4.59 4.04
CA PRO A 77 -6.93 3.37 4.78
C PRO A 77 -7.74 2.14 4.38
N ASN A 78 -8.94 2.33 3.84
CA ASN A 78 -9.77 1.24 3.32
C ASN A 78 -9.10 0.43 2.20
N HIS A 79 -8.07 1.00 1.55
CA HIS A 79 -7.28 0.33 0.52
C HIS A 79 -5.98 -0.27 1.07
N MET A 80 -5.68 -0.15 2.36
CA MET A 80 -4.52 -0.87 2.90
C MET A 80 -4.76 -2.37 2.96
N ARG A 81 -3.67 -3.12 2.82
CA ARG A 81 -3.68 -4.59 2.83
C ARG A 81 -4.38 -5.21 4.06
N ALA A 82 -4.39 -4.54 5.23
CA ALA A 82 -5.16 -4.96 6.43
C ALA A 82 -6.61 -5.26 6.11
N HIS A 83 -7.19 -4.36 5.33
CA HIS A 83 -8.63 -4.20 5.20
C HIS A 83 -9.16 -4.90 3.94
N VAL A 84 -8.27 -5.47 3.11
CA VAL A 84 -8.63 -6.21 1.91
C VAL A 84 -8.87 -7.70 2.24
N LYS A 85 -10.02 -8.22 1.81
CA LYS A 85 -10.47 -9.60 2.07
C LYS A 85 -9.61 -10.68 1.40
N SER A 86 -8.98 -10.38 0.27
CA SER A 86 -8.08 -11.28 -0.47
C SER A 86 -6.65 -10.75 -0.42
N LYS A 87 -5.74 -11.51 0.21
CA LYS A 87 -4.38 -11.05 0.56
C LYS A 87 -3.28 -11.50 -0.41
N ASN A 88 -3.60 -12.27 -1.45
CA ASN A 88 -2.59 -12.87 -2.32
C ASN A 88 -2.02 -11.82 -3.29
N GLY A 89 -0.71 -11.53 -3.16
CA GLY A 89 0.05 -10.69 -4.09
C GLY A 89 -0.20 -9.17 -3.99
N TYR A 90 -1.12 -8.71 -3.13
CA TYR A 90 -1.48 -7.31 -2.97
C TYR A 90 -0.52 -6.58 -2.01
N LEU A 91 0.16 -5.53 -2.48
CA LEU A 91 1.04 -4.67 -1.67
C LEU A 91 2.04 -5.47 -0.80
N PRO A 92 2.92 -6.30 -1.41
CA PRO A 92 3.77 -7.22 -0.67
C PRO A 92 4.80 -6.53 0.23
N ALA A 93 5.22 -5.30 -0.13
CA ALA A 93 6.12 -4.48 0.67
C ALA A 93 5.46 -3.94 1.96
N PHE A 94 4.12 -3.92 2.02
CA PHE A 94 3.37 -3.51 3.21
C PHE A 94 3.11 -4.72 4.09
N GLN A 95 3.74 -4.71 5.26
CA GLN A 95 3.79 -5.83 6.18
C GLN A 95 3.08 -5.51 7.50
N TYR A 96 2.59 -6.57 8.14
CA TYR A 96 1.97 -6.55 9.46
C TYR A 96 2.91 -7.30 10.41
N ALA A 97 3.96 -6.63 10.87
CA ALA A 97 4.82 -7.18 11.91
C ALA A 97 4.28 -6.72 13.27
N GLU A 98 4.61 -5.50 13.68
CA GLU A 98 4.15 -4.90 14.94
C GLU A 98 3.12 -3.78 14.70
N LYS A 99 3.27 -3.06 13.58
CA LYS A 99 2.35 -2.06 13.05
C LYS A 99 2.27 -2.18 11.54
N ILE A 100 1.25 -1.55 10.96
CA ILE A 100 1.07 -1.49 9.51
C ILE A 100 2.16 -0.59 8.96
N GLY A 101 3.14 -1.15 8.26
CA GLY A 101 4.29 -0.39 7.78
C GLY A 101 4.77 -0.87 6.42
N LEU A 102 5.50 0.00 5.74
CA LEU A 102 6.24 -0.33 4.53
C LEU A 102 7.62 -0.84 4.93
N ASN A 103 8.07 -1.97 4.39
CA ASN A 103 9.46 -2.38 4.55
C ASN A 103 10.36 -1.34 3.83
N PRO A 104 11.28 -0.66 4.55
CA PRO A 104 12.11 0.39 3.98
C PRO A 104 12.98 -0.07 2.80
N GLU A 105 13.39 -1.34 2.77
CA GLU A 105 14.23 -1.89 1.69
C GLU A 105 13.53 -1.91 0.34
N TYR A 106 12.20 -2.03 0.33
CA TYR A 106 11.38 -2.09 -0.87
C TYR A 106 10.68 -0.75 -1.15
N ALA A 107 10.99 0.31 -0.41
CA ALA A 107 10.25 1.57 -0.49
C ALA A 107 10.31 2.20 -1.89
N ASP A 108 11.46 2.12 -2.55
CA ASP A 108 11.67 2.70 -3.87
C ASP A 108 11.43 1.69 -5.02
N ASP A 109 11.04 0.45 -4.71
CA ASP A 109 10.62 -0.54 -5.71
C ASP A 109 9.23 -0.21 -6.25
N TYR A 110 8.95 -0.59 -7.50
CA TYR A 110 7.61 -0.48 -8.08
C TYR A 110 6.60 -1.36 -7.34
N VAL A 111 5.46 -0.77 -7.03
CA VAL A 111 4.39 -1.42 -6.30
C VAL A 111 3.72 -2.51 -7.14
N GLN A 112 3.48 -3.65 -6.51
CA GLN A 112 2.59 -4.67 -7.05
C GLN A 112 1.18 -4.43 -6.50
N ALA A 113 0.37 -3.70 -7.26
CA ALA A 113 -1.01 -3.34 -6.94
C ALA A 113 -1.95 -3.63 -8.11
N PRO A 114 -3.23 -3.96 -7.85
CA PRO A 114 -4.26 -4.08 -8.88
C PRO A 114 -4.43 -2.79 -9.66
N PRO A 115 -4.79 -2.85 -10.95
CA PRO A 115 -4.99 -1.66 -11.80
C PRO A 115 -5.99 -0.67 -11.20
N GLU A 116 -7.04 -1.14 -10.51
CA GLU A 116 -8.05 -0.29 -9.89
C GLU A 116 -7.46 0.58 -8.79
N LEU A 117 -6.53 0.02 -8.00
CA LEU A 117 -5.85 0.78 -6.95
C LEU A 117 -4.91 1.83 -7.54
N LEU A 118 -4.14 1.44 -8.57
CA LEU A 118 -3.27 2.37 -9.28
C LEU A 118 -4.07 3.49 -9.94
N PHE A 119 -5.24 3.19 -10.48
CA PHE A 119 -6.15 4.19 -11.03
C PHE A 119 -6.61 5.20 -9.97
N LEU A 120 -6.97 4.72 -8.78
CA LEU A 120 -7.33 5.59 -7.66
C LEU A 120 -6.13 6.43 -7.20
N TYR A 121 -4.94 5.83 -7.10
CA TYR A 121 -3.70 6.55 -6.80
C TYR A 121 -3.45 7.68 -7.80
N HIS A 122 -3.49 7.40 -9.11
CA HIS A 122 -3.23 8.40 -10.15
C HIS A 122 -4.29 9.49 -10.18
N THR A 123 -5.55 9.14 -9.89
CA THR A 123 -6.64 10.11 -9.74
C THR A 123 -6.38 11.04 -8.56
N TRP A 124 -6.08 10.46 -7.39
CA TRP A 124 -5.74 11.24 -6.19
C TRP A 124 -4.51 12.11 -6.42
N HIS A 125 -3.45 11.55 -7.02
CA HIS A 125 -2.21 12.26 -7.26
C HIS A 125 -2.46 13.47 -8.17
N ARG A 126 -3.15 13.26 -9.29
CA ARG A 126 -3.48 14.33 -10.24
C ARG A 126 -4.38 15.41 -9.67
N LEU A 127 -5.37 15.05 -8.86
CA LEU A 127 -6.41 15.99 -8.42
C LEU A 127 -6.09 16.64 -7.08
N LEU A 128 -5.52 15.90 -6.13
CA LEU A 128 -5.47 16.30 -4.72
C LEU A 128 -4.07 16.44 -4.16
N SER A 129 -3.03 15.85 -4.77
CA SER A 129 -1.71 15.89 -4.15
C SER A 129 -1.18 17.32 -4.02
N ASP A 130 -1.43 18.18 -5.00
CA ASP A 130 -1.03 19.59 -4.95
C ASP A 130 -1.99 20.48 -4.13
N GLU A 131 -3.23 20.02 -3.89
CA GLU A 131 -4.27 20.75 -3.13
C GLU A 131 -4.38 20.26 -1.67
N PHE A 132 -3.27 19.78 -1.11
CA PHE A 132 -3.28 19.16 0.20
C PHE A 132 -3.31 20.20 1.33
N PRO A 133 -4.32 20.18 2.24
CA PRO A 133 -4.42 21.14 3.33
C PRO A 133 -3.21 21.10 4.25
N ILE A 134 -2.61 22.26 4.43
CA ILE A 134 -1.35 22.43 5.11
C ILE A 134 -1.59 22.68 6.60
N ARG A 135 -0.84 22.01 7.47
CA ARG A 135 -0.90 22.23 8.94
C ARG A 135 0.49 22.26 9.57
N ALA A 136 0.55 22.72 10.83
CA ALA A 136 1.81 22.81 11.55
C ALA A 136 2.45 21.42 11.77
N ILE A 137 3.76 21.36 11.60
CA ILE A 137 4.61 20.19 11.85
C ILE A 137 5.63 20.60 12.91
N SER A 138 5.53 20.05 14.12
CA SER A 138 6.53 20.26 15.16
C SER A 138 7.73 19.34 14.95
N ALA A 139 8.93 19.77 15.36
CA ALA A 139 10.12 18.93 15.25
C ALA A 139 10.04 17.66 16.12
N GLU A 140 9.40 17.77 17.29
CA GLU A 140 9.19 16.64 18.21
C GLU A 140 8.31 15.56 17.58
N GLU A 141 7.15 15.91 17.01
CA GLU A 141 6.30 14.93 16.33
C GLU A 141 6.95 14.40 15.06
N PHE A 142 7.71 15.24 14.34
CA PHE A 142 8.40 14.83 13.13
C PHE A 142 9.51 13.81 13.43
N GLN A 143 10.19 13.93 14.56
CA GLN A 143 11.14 12.93 15.03
C GLN A 143 10.46 11.58 15.27
N VAL A 144 9.31 11.58 15.97
CA VAL A 144 8.52 10.35 16.20
C VAL A 144 8.07 9.73 14.87
N PHE A 145 7.65 10.55 13.90
CA PHE A 145 7.31 10.07 12.56
C PHE A 145 8.48 9.35 11.88
N LEU A 146 9.69 9.89 11.94
CA LEU A 146 10.87 9.26 11.33
C LEU A 146 11.26 7.95 12.02
N GLU A 147 11.09 7.87 13.34
CA GLU A 147 11.25 6.63 14.09
C GLU A 147 10.17 5.60 13.73
N ASP A 148 8.96 6.08 13.47
CA ASP A 148 7.84 5.20 13.19
C ASP A 148 7.76 4.69 11.75
N VAL A 149 8.22 5.51 10.81
CA VAL A 149 8.01 5.31 9.37
C VAL A 149 9.38 5.40 8.69
N GLU A 150 10.20 4.40 8.99
CA GLU A 150 11.63 4.41 8.70
C GLU A 150 11.93 4.60 7.21
N GLU A 151 11.04 4.20 6.29
CA GLU A 151 11.24 4.43 4.87
C GLU A 151 11.54 5.90 4.56
N TRP A 152 11.00 6.87 5.32
CA TRP A 152 11.22 8.30 5.11
C TRP A 152 12.52 8.84 5.72
N GLN A 153 13.31 8.00 6.41
CA GLN A 153 14.66 8.35 6.82
C GLN A 153 15.61 8.38 5.61
N PRO A 154 16.54 9.35 5.52
CA PRO A 154 17.51 9.42 4.44
C PRO A 154 18.31 8.14 4.19
N ARG A 155 18.60 7.36 5.24
CA ARG A 155 19.34 6.10 5.14
C ARG A 155 18.66 5.06 4.24
N TYR A 156 17.33 5.13 4.09
CA TYR A 156 16.53 4.26 3.23
C TYR A 156 15.98 4.98 2.00
N TRP A 157 16.49 6.18 1.71
CA TRP A 157 16.03 6.99 0.60
C TRP A 157 17.21 7.58 -0.16
N ASN A 158 17.73 6.78 -1.10
CA ASN A 158 18.93 7.14 -1.87
C ASN A 158 18.77 8.44 -2.67
N GLN A 159 17.53 8.84 -2.98
CA GLN A 159 17.18 10.06 -3.71
C GLN A 159 16.70 11.19 -2.80
N ALA A 160 16.94 11.11 -1.48
CA ALA A 160 16.62 12.17 -0.54
C ALA A 160 17.36 13.48 -0.92
N PRO A 161 16.67 14.64 -0.93
CA PRO A 161 17.33 15.93 -1.11
C PRO A 161 18.38 16.17 -0.02
N LYS A 162 19.52 16.76 -0.37
CA LYS A 162 20.64 16.97 0.56
C LYS A 162 20.23 17.81 1.77
N GLU A 163 19.42 18.82 1.52
CA GLU A 163 18.88 19.73 2.52
C GLU A 163 17.93 19.01 3.48
N TYR A 164 17.17 18.02 2.99
CA TYR A 164 16.36 17.15 3.84
C TYR A 164 17.21 16.25 4.72
N VAL A 165 18.31 15.70 4.20
CA VAL A 165 19.27 14.93 5.01
C VAL A 165 19.79 15.78 6.17
N HIS A 166 20.27 16.99 5.89
CA HIS A 166 20.75 17.92 6.91
C HIS A 166 19.67 18.30 7.93
N LEU A 167 18.42 18.51 7.48
CA LEU A 167 17.29 18.75 8.39
C LEU A 167 17.15 17.61 9.39
N THR A 168 17.15 16.35 8.92
CA THR A 168 16.96 15.17 9.79
C THR A 168 18.12 14.93 10.76
N GLU A 169 19.34 15.32 10.40
CA GLU A 169 20.52 15.21 11.28
C GLU A 169 20.50 16.26 12.41
N ASP A 170 19.87 17.41 12.20
CA ASP A 170 19.85 18.55 13.13
C ASP A 170 18.42 18.95 13.55
N LEU A 171 17.47 18.01 13.63
CA LEU A 171 16.09 18.31 14.04
C LEU A 171 16.00 19.02 15.39
N GLY A 172 16.94 18.71 16.31
CA GLY A 172 17.02 19.33 17.63
C GLY A 172 17.17 20.85 17.61
N SER A 173 17.83 21.43 16.59
CA SER A 173 18.02 22.89 16.49
C SER A 173 16.74 23.64 16.10
N TYR A 174 15.73 22.94 15.61
CA TYR A 174 14.45 23.52 15.20
C TYR A 174 13.46 23.67 16.37
N GLY A 175 13.62 22.90 17.46
CA GLY A 175 12.82 23.01 18.68
C GLY A 175 11.31 23.11 18.40
N LYS A 176 10.68 24.22 18.81
CA LYS A 176 9.23 24.48 18.62
C LYS A 176 8.86 25.12 17.28
N LYS A 177 9.80 25.24 16.33
CA LYS A 177 9.50 25.82 15.02
C LYS A 177 8.55 24.92 14.24
N ASN A 178 7.65 25.55 13.49
CA ASN A 178 6.82 24.86 12.52
C ASN A 178 7.66 24.50 11.29
N LEU A 179 8.05 23.23 11.17
CA LEU A 179 8.85 22.71 10.05
C LEU A 179 8.13 22.86 8.71
N ASN A 180 6.80 22.95 8.74
CA ASN A 180 6.03 23.14 7.53
C ASN A 180 6.13 24.59 6.97
N LEU A 181 6.81 25.51 7.65
CA LEU A 181 7.17 26.81 7.05
C LEU A 181 8.49 26.77 6.27
N LEU A 182 9.22 25.65 6.32
CA LEU A 182 10.46 25.51 5.57
C LEU A 182 10.19 25.46 4.06
N PRO A 183 11.17 25.79 3.20
CA PRO A 183 11.10 25.55 1.76
C PRO A 183 10.93 24.07 1.40
N ALA A 184 10.44 23.79 0.20
CA ALA A 184 10.24 22.43 -0.31
C ALA A 184 11.56 21.67 -0.55
N GLU A 185 12.65 22.41 -0.77
CA GLU A 185 14.00 21.85 -0.89
C GLU A 185 14.46 21.24 0.44
N ILE A 186 14.13 21.90 1.56
CA ILE A 186 14.49 21.46 2.92
C ILE A 186 13.52 20.39 3.43
N LEU A 187 12.20 20.64 3.34
CA LEU A 187 11.18 19.67 3.72
C LEU A 187 10.26 19.41 2.51
N PRO A 188 10.50 18.34 1.74
CA PRO A 188 9.75 18.06 0.51
C PRO A 188 8.25 17.89 0.74
N ILE A 189 7.45 18.30 -0.24
CA ILE A 189 5.98 18.20 -0.19
C ILE A 189 5.54 16.77 0.11
N ARG A 190 6.14 15.78 -0.56
CA ARG A 190 5.89 14.35 -0.31
C ARG A 190 6.14 13.93 1.15
N VAL A 191 7.16 14.50 1.81
CA VAL A 191 7.46 14.21 3.22
C VAL A 191 6.40 14.83 4.13
N ARG A 192 5.92 16.04 3.81
CA ARG A 192 4.81 16.69 4.56
C ARG A 192 3.52 15.90 4.45
N GLN A 193 3.18 15.47 3.23
CA GLN A 193 2.02 14.63 2.99
C GLN A 193 2.13 13.30 3.74
N ALA A 194 3.32 12.67 3.74
CA ALA A 194 3.59 11.45 4.49
C ALA A 194 3.39 11.66 5.99
N PHE A 195 3.99 12.70 6.57
CA PHE A 195 3.83 13.04 7.98
C PHE A 195 2.36 13.26 8.35
N ILE A 196 1.64 14.08 7.56
CA ILE A 196 0.25 14.40 7.85
C ILE A 196 -0.63 13.14 7.71
N GLY A 197 -0.38 12.32 6.67
CA GLY A 197 -1.06 11.04 6.47
C GLY A 197 -0.82 10.05 7.61
N TRP A 198 0.44 9.86 8.03
CA TRP A 198 0.81 9.04 9.17
C TRP A 198 0.07 9.49 10.44
N LYS A 199 0.11 10.78 10.75
CA LYS A 199 -0.55 11.32 11.94
C LYS A 199 -2.07 11.13 11.89
N ASN A 200 -2.67 11.34 10.73
CA ASN A 200 -4.10 11.10 10.51
C ASN A 200 -4.48 9.64 10.72
N TYR A 201 -3.67 8.71 10.20
CA TYR A 201 -3.93 7.29 10.28
C TYR A 201 -3.76 6.73 11.69
N PHE A 202 -2.63 7.00 12.34
CA PHE A 202 -2.27 6.36 13.62
C PHE A 202 -2.80 7.07 14.86
N TYR A 203 -3.07 8.39 14.80
CA TYR A 203 -3.38 9.18 16.00
C TYR A 203 -4.70 9.94 15.94
N GLU A 204 -5.23 10.22 14.74
CA GLU A 204 -6.38 11.11 14.58
C GLU A 204 -7.58 10.48 13.87
N GLY A 205 -7.49 9.18 13.49
CA GLY A 205 -8.53 8.48 12.74
C GLY A 205 -9.92 8.55 13.38
N ASP A 206 -10.01 8.32 14.69
CA ASP A 206 -11.29 8.40 15.43
C ASP A 206 -11.89 9.80 15.37
N LYS A 207 -11.08 10.83 15.63
CA LYS A 207 -11.50 12.24 15.59
C LYS A 207 -11.93 12.66 14.18
N ILE A 208 -11.24 12.17 13.15
CA ILE A 208 -11.62 12.40 11.76
C ILE A 208 -12.98 11.76 11.49
N ASN A 209 -13.21 10.53 11.95
CA ASN A 209 -14.45 9.80 11.71
C ASN A 209 -15.67 10.41 12.43
N GLU A 210 -15.47 11.00 13.60
CA GLU A 210 -16.50 11.69 14.39
C GLU A 210 -16.79 13.12 13.92
N MET A 211 -15.99 13.67 13.01
CA MET A 211 -16.11 15.05 12.57
C MET A 211 -17.45 15.30 11.84
N VAL A 212 -18.19 16.30 12.32
CA VAL A 212 -19.39 16.83 11.68
C VAL A 212 -19.02 18.13 10.97
N VAL A 213 -19.43 18.26 9.71
CA VAL A 213 -19.06 19.39 8.84
C VAL A 213 -20.33 20.15 8.46
N ALA A 214 -20.33 21.47 8.65
CA ALA A 214 -21.42 22.32 8.20
C ALA A 214 -21.30 22.66 6.70
N GLU A 215 -22.42 22.86 6.00
CA GLU A 215 -22.40 23.15 4.56
C GLU A 215 -21.62 24.43 4.21
N ASN A 216 -21.66 25.45 5.06
CA ASN A 216 -20.91 26.69 4.85
C ASN A 216 -19.38 26.50 4.98
N GLU A 217 -18.92 25.64 5.91
CA GLU A 217 -17.51 25.26 6.04
C GLU A 217 -17.05 24.47 4.82
N LEU A 218 -17.89 23.52 4.37
CA LEU A 218 -17.63 22.75 3.16
C LEU A 218 -17.59 23.64 1.91
N GLU A 219 -18.46 24.63 1.81
CA GLU A 219 -18.47 25.61 0.72
C GLU A 219 -17.18 26.43 0.70
N LYS A 220 -16.75 26.95 1.85
CA LYS A 220 -15.48 27.67 1.98
C LYS A 220 -14.31 26.77 1.54
N PHE A 221 -14.29 25.53 2.02
CA PHE A 221 -13.25 24.56 1.68
C PHE A 221 -13.21 24.25 0.18
N ILE A 222 -14.36 23.94 -0.45
CA ILE A 222 -14.41 23.63 -1.89
C ILE A 222 -14.05 24.85 -2.75
N LYS A 223 -14.33 26.07 -2.31
CA LYS A 223 -13.89 27.28 -3.02
C LYS A 223 -12.37 27.43 -3.00
N GLN A 224 -11.72 27.01 -1.92
CA GLN A 224 -10.27 27.04 -1.78
C GLN A 224 -9.58 25.86 -2.48
N TYR A 225 -10.20 24.67 -2.43
CA TYR A 225 -9.69 23.42 -3.00
C TYR A 225 -10.73 22.82 -3.98
N PRO A 226 -10.84 23.38 -5.19
CA PRO A 226 -11.90 23.04 -6.14
C PRO A 226 -11.88 21.59 -6.60
N HIS A 227 -10.72 20.90 -6.56
CA HIS A 227 -10.66 19.51 -7.01
C HIS A 227 -11.36 18.53 -6.06
N TYR A 228 -11.80 18.96 -4.88
CA TYR A 228 -12.68 18.17 -4.02
C TYR A 228 -14.16 18.20 -4.45
N ALA A 229 -14.54 19.07 -5.39
CA ALA A 229 -15.93 19.21 -5.81
C ALA A 229 -16.51 17.94 -6.46
N ARG A 230 -17.83 17.79 -6.36
CA ARG A 230 -18.58 16.60 -6.82
C ARG A 230 -18.30 16.21 -8.26
N ASN A 231 -18.15 17.17 -9.16
CA ASN A 231 -17.96 16.95 -10.59
C ASN A 231 -16.71 16.11 -10.91
N TYR A 232 -15.67 16.18 -10.07
CA TYR A 232 -14.45 15.39 -10.24
C TYR A 232 -14.61 13.95 -9.74
N TRP A 233 -15.42 13.75 -8.70
CA TRP A 233 -15.43 12.49 -7.94
C TRP A 233 -16.70 11.65 -8.08
N ARG A 234 -17.82 12.18 -8.62
CA ARG A 234 -19.11 11.45 -8.66
C ARG A 234 -19.03 10.04 -9.26
N ASN A 235 -18.15 9.82 -10.23
CA ASN A 235 -17.99 8.54 -10.91
C ASN A 235 -17.06 7.57 -10.14
N ILE A 236 -16.34 8.06 -9.13
CA ILE A 236 -15.29 7.35 -8.41
C ILE A 236 -15.71 7.13 -6.94
N ALA A 237 -16.18 8.18 -6.28
CA ALA A 237 -16.67 8.16 -4.89
C ALA A 237 -18.14 7.71 -4.77
N GLY A 238 -18.83 7.52 -5.90
CA GLY A 238 -20.23 7.10 -5.95
C GLY A 238 -21.24 8.24 -6.01
N ASP A 239 -22.48 7.90 -6.38
CA ASP A 239 -23.52 8.88 -6.70
C ASP A 239 -23.98 9.75 -5.51
N SER A 240 -23.83 9.24 -4.29
CA SER A 240 -24.16 9.95 -3.05
C SER A 240 -23.18 11.06 -2.72
N TYR A 241 -21.96 11.04 -3.27
CA TYR A 241 -20.92 12.02 -2.96
C TYR A 241 -21.41 13.44 -3.25
N LEU A 242 -21.50 14.24 -2.19
CA LEU A 242 -21.95 15.63 -2.18
C LEU A 242 -23.21 15.88 -3.02
N LYS A 243 -24.12 14.90 -3.09
CA LYS A 243 -25.28 14.94 -4.00
C LYS A 243 -26.25 16.06 -3.69
N THR A 244 -26.50 16.35 -2.41
CA THR A 244 -27.43 17.39 -1.99
C THR A 244 -26.74 18.71 -1.69
N PHE A 245 -25.41 18.74 -1.69
CA PHE A 245 -24.63 19.93 -1.41
C PHE A 245 -24.86 21.00 -2.49
N THR A 246 -25.14 22.22 -2.04
CA THR A 246 -25.27 23.40 -2.91
C THR A 246 -24.40 24.54 -2.38
N LEU A 247 -23.80 25.33 -3.27
CA LEU A 247 -22.89 26.46 -2.93
C LEU A 247 -23.60 27.69 -2.32
N LYS A 248 -24.75 27.47 -1.67
CA LYS A 248 -25.58 28.44 -0.94
C LYS A 248 -26.28 27.77 0.25
N GLY A 249 -25.62 26.78 0.83
CA GLY A 249 -26.18 25.93 1.87
C GLY A 249 -26.47 26.71 3.17
N PRO A 250 -27.51 26.34 3.94
CA PRO A 250 -27.67 26.81 5.32
C PRO A 250 -26.50 26.36 6.21
N ALA A 251 -26.43 26.80 7.46
CA ALA A 251 -25.46 26.30 8.45
C ALA A 251 -25.77 24.87 8.94
N GLU A 252 -26.41 24.05 8.11
CA GLU A 252 -26.82 22.70 8.45
C GLU A 252 -25.66 21.69 8.28
N PRO A 253 -25.64 20.59 9.05
CA PRO A 253 -24.67 19.53 8.86
C PRO A 253 -24.84 18.81 7.53
N VAL A 254 -23.72 18.56 6.84
CA VAL A 254 -23.69 17.67 5.68
C VAL A 254 -23.88 16.23 6.16
N LEU A 255 -24.74 15.50 5.45
CA LEU A 255 -24.96 14.08 5.70
C LEU A 255 -23.66 13.27 5.56
N SER A 256 -23.32 12.48 6.59
CA SER A 256 -22.04 11.77 6.72
C SER A 256 -21.73 10.83 5.55
N GLU A 257 -22.77 10.21 4.97
CA GLU A 257 -22.73 9.30 3.83
C GLU A 257 -22.44 9.99 2.50
N GLN A 258 -22.52 11.33 2.46
CA GLN A 258 -22.15 12.14 1.29
C GLN A 258 -20.70 12.62 1.35
N ILE A 259 -20.03 12.48 2.50
CA ILE A 259 -18.64 12.87 2.70
C ILE A 259 -17.76 11.64 2.56
N ALA A 260 -17.05 11.55 1.43
CA ALA A 260 -16.05 10.51 1.22
C ALA A 260 -14.88 10.63 2.23
N PRO A 261 -14.19 9.52 2.57
CA PRO A 261 -13.10 9.54 3.54
C PRO A 261 -12.01 10.57 3.25
N PHE A 262 -11.56 10.67 1.99
CA PHE A 262 -10.49 11.60 1.59
C PHE A 262 -10.89 13.08 1.80
N LEU A 263 -12.18 13.42 1.60
CA LEU A 263 -12.69 14.78 1.84
C LEU A 263 -12.73 15.06 3.34
N ARG A 264 -13.17 14.08 4.15
CA ARG A 264 -13.21 14.22 5.61
C ARG A 264 -11.81 14.47 6.19
N VAL A 265 -10.82 13.71 5.73
CA VAL A 265 -9.41 13.89 6.10
C VAL A 265 -8.91 15.30 5.74
N ALA A 266 -9.23 15.78 4.55
CA ALA A 266 -8.79 17.09 4.09
C ALA A 266 -9.42 18.24 4.90
N LEU A 267 -10.74 18.17 5.15
CA LEU A 267 -11.44 19.14 5.99
C LEU A 267 -10.89 19.16 7.42
N PHE A 268 -10.60 18.00 7.99
CA PHE A 268 -9.99 17.91 9.32
C PHE A 268 -8.60 18.58 9.34
N ASN A 269 -7.78 18.35 8.32
CA ASN A 269 -6.48 18.98 8.19
C ASN A 269 -6.58 20.51 8.06
N GLU A 270 -7.54 21.02 7.28
CA GLU A 270 -7.79 22.46 7.15
C GLU A 270 -8.18 23.09 8.50
N GLN A 271 -9.13 22.49 9.23
CA GLN A 271 -9.54 22.96 10.56
C GLN A 271 -8.39 22.95 11.59
N LYS A 272 -7.38 22.08 11.39
CA LYS A 272 -6.16 22.05 12.19
C LYS A 272 -5.11 23.06 11.72
N GLY A 273 -5.13 23.47 10.46
CA GLY A 273 -4.25 24.49 9.90
C GLY A 273 -4.66 25.92 10.27
N GLU A 274 -5.95 26.16 10.48
CA GLU A 274 -6.48 27.48 10.93
C GLU A 274 -6.22 27.80 12.42
N LYS A 275 -5.72 26.84 13.21
CA LYS A 275 -5.47 26.97 14.66
C LYS A 275 -3.99 27.08 15.00
#